data_AF-A0A351FP30-F1
#
_entry.id   AF-A0A351FP30-F1
#
_cell.length_a   1.000
_cell.length_b   1.000
_cell.length_c   1.000
_cell.angle_alpha   90.00
_cell.angle_beta   90.00
_cell.angle_gamma   90.00
#
_symmetry.space_group_name_H-M   'P 1'
#
loop_
_entity.id
_entity.type
_entity.pdbx_description
1 polymer ?
#
loop_
_entity_poly.entity_id
_entity_poly.type
_entity_poly.pdbx_seq_one_letter_code
_entity_poly.pdbx_strand_id
1 'polypeptide(L)'
;GGFGGGGGGGAGGSVTSVAPGVAYLGRGSSKELLAKAQREGVHLVVVFDVRAGKHPRSGIVFNNTKAELFDVKAGKSLAKARELRNMEVENRRKTKKDDNTIEIAYKRFFETTDLAYKVSELPEALSQFASGRVSQLASGQHSNVLPVLAEIKMYHARQWIDDAQLATAFTSLIGVADGQKLATGDAKAKNEVLSKLIKG
;
A
#
# COMPACT_ATOMS: atom_id res chain seq x y z
N GLY A 1 -22.18 -21.20 -35.48
CA GLY A 1 -22.33 -20.27 -34.35
C GLY A 1 -22.33 -21.08 -33.08
N GLY A 2 -21.53 -20.69 -32.07
CA GLY A 2 -21.38 -21.49 -30.85
C GLY A 2 -20.68 -20.73 -29.73
N PHE A 3 -21.50 -20.00 -28.96
CA PHE A 3 -21.42 -19.69 -27.54
C PHE A 3 -20.10 -19.19 -26.92
N GLY A 4 -20.08 -17.88 -26.68
CA GLY A 4 -19.18 -17.23 -25.74
C GLY A 4 -19.52 -17.59 -24.29
N GLY A 5 -18.49 -17.90 -23.51
CA GLY A 5 -18.54 -17.99 -22.06
C GLY A 5 -17.90 -16.74 -21.47
N GLY A 6 -18.72 -15.92 -20.82
CA GLY A 6 -18.36 -14.62 -20.27
C GLY A 6 -17.22 -14.67 -19.26
N GLY A 7 -16.35 -13.67 -19.34
CA GLY A 7 -15.38 -13.35 -18.31
C GLY A 7 -16.10 -13.01 -17.02
N GLY A 8 -15.91 -13.84 -16.00
CA GLY A 8 -16.29 -13.54 -14.63
C GLY A 8 -15.40 -12.44 -14.07
N GLY A 9 -15.84 -11.19 -14.20
CA GLY A 9 -15.34 -10.08 -13.39
C GLY A 9 -15.72 -10.32 -11.94
N GLY A 10 -14.80 -10.92 -11.18
CA GLY A 10 -14.95 -11.17 -9.75
C GLY A 10 -14.81 -9.90 -8.94
N ALA A 11 -15.83 -9.65 -8.12
CA ALA A 11 -16.05 -8.52 -7.22
C ALA A 11 -14.84 -7.96 -6.47
N GLY A 12 -14.85 -6.64 -6.28
CA GLY A 12 -13.87 -5.87 -5.53
C GLY A 12 -13.79 -6.29 -4.06
N GLY A 13 -12.71 -6.98 -3.70
CA GLY A 13 -12.28 -7.10 -2.31
C GLY A 13 -11.80 -5.75 -1.77
N SER A 14 -12.22 -5.44 -0.54
CA SER A 14 -11.75 -4.34 0.29
C SER A 14 -10.26 -4.50 0.60
N VAL A 15 -9.53 -3.38 0.59
CA VAL A 15 -8.11 -3.37 0.92
C VAL A 15 -7.92 -3.83 2.36
N THR A 16 -7.14 -4.89 2.56
CA THR A 16 -6.86 -5.42 3.89
C THR A 16 -5.44 -5.04 4.29
N SER A 17 -5.29 -4.34 5.41
CA SER A 17 -3.96 -4.07 5.98
C SER A 17 -3.34 -5.39 6.46
N VAL A 18 -2.16 -5.72 5.94
CA VAL A 18 -1.41 -6.94 6.30
C VAL A 18 -0.35 -6.64 7.35
N ALA A 19 0.28 -5.47 7.24
CA ALA A 19 1.25 -4.91 8.19
C ALA A 19 1.25 -3.37 8.05
N PRO A 20 1.82 -2.62 9.00
CA PRO A 20 2.01 -1.18 8.82
C PRO A 20 2.71 -0.86 7.49
N GLY A 21 2.07 -0.06 6.65
CA GLY A 21 2.59 0.28 5.31
C GLY A 21 2.44 -0.80 4.24
N VAL A 22 1.81 -1.95 4.54
CA VAL A 22 1.59 -3.06 3.59
C VAL A 22 0.10 -3.39 3.52
N ALA A 23 -0.47 -3.26 2.33
CA ALA A 23 -1.89 -3.48 2.10
C ALA A 23 -2.14 -4.46 0.95
N TYR A 24 -3.08 -5.40 1.15
CA TYR A 24 -3.49 -6.34 0.13
C TYR A 24 -4.66 -5.79 -0.70
N LEU A 25 -4.44 -5.59 -2.00
CA LEU A 25 -5.40 -4.98 -2.94
C LEU A 25 -6.39 -5.98 -3.57
N GLY A 26 -6.26 -7.27 -3.24
CA GLY A 26 -7.08 -8.34 -3.79
C GLY A 26 -6.54 -8.93 -5.09
N ARG A 27 -7.44 -9.56 -5.85
CA ARG A 27 -7.15 -10.18 -7.15
C ARG A 27 -7.76 -9.34 -8.27
N GLY A 28 -7.12 -9.30 -9.42
CA GLY A 28 -7.57 -8.56 -10.60
C GLY A 28 -6.47 -8.43 -11.64
N SER A 29 -6.79 -7.79 -12.75
CA SER A 29 -5.78 -7.37 -13.73
C SER A 29 -4.85 -6.31 -13.15
N SER A 30 -3.62 -6.21 -13.66
CA SER A 30 -2.66 -5.18 -13.21
C SER A 30 -3.25 -3.77 -13.31
N LYS A 31 -4.07 -3.50 -14.34
CA LYS A 31 -4.74 -2.20 -14.53
C LYS A 31 -5.74 -1.90 -13.41
N GLU A 32 -6.54 -2.88 -13.00
CA GLU A 32 -7.51 -2.72 -11.91
C GLU A 32 -6.80 -2.54 -10.56
N LEU A 33 -5.73 -3.31 -10.32
CA LEU A 33 -4.95 -3.23 -9.09
C LEU A 33 -4.24 -1.88 -8.96
N LEU A 34 -3.68 -1.35 -10.06
CA LEU A 34 -3.09 0.00 -10.08
C LEU A 34 -4.14 1.09 -9.82
N ALA A 35 -5.33 0.98 -10.41
CA ALA A 35 -6.41 1.93 -10.17
C ALA A 35 -6.94 1.90 -8.72
N LYS A 36 -6.90 0.73 -8.05
CA LYS A 36 -7.18 0.63 -6.61
C LYS A 36 -6.06 1.26 -5.78
N ALA A 37 -4.81 0.93 -6.09
CA ALA A 37 -3.64 1.48 -5.40
C ALA A 37 -3.61 3.01 -5.43
N GLN A 38 -3.95 3.61 -6.57
CA GLN A 38 -4.01 5.06 -6.73
C GLN A 38 -5.09 5.70 -5.85
N ARG A 39 -6.25 5.05 -5.71
CA ARG A 39 -7.34 5.52 -4.82
C ARG A 39 -6.95 5.46 -3.35
N GLU A 40 -6.14 4.48 -2.98
CA GLU A 40 -5.73 4.19 -1.60
C GLU A 40 -4.41 4.88 -1.22
N GLY A 41 -3.86 5.72 -2.10
CA GLY A 41 -2.61 6.44 -1.84
C GLY A 41 -1.37 5.53 -1.74
N VAL A 42 -1.41 4.34 -2.32
CA VAL A 42 -0.30 3.41 -2.33
C VAL A 42 0.72 3.84 -3.38
N HIS A 43 2.00 3.89 -3.00
CA HIS A 43 3.10 4.34 -3.87
C HIS A 43 3.63 3.22 -4.78
N LEU A 44 3.64 1.98 -4.27
CA LEU A 44 4.23 0.81 -4.92
C LEU A 44 3.27 -0.37 -4.88
N VAL A 45 3.13 -1.08 -6.00
CA VAL A 45 2.30 -2.30 -6.09
C VAL A 45 3.13 -3.45 -6.59
N VAL A 46 3.13 -4.55 -5.83
CA VAL A 46 3.65 -5.84 -6.29
C VAL A 46 2.48 -6.67 -6.82
N VAL A 47 2.50 -6.97 -8.11
CA VAL A 47 1.52 -7.85 -8.76
C VAL A 47 2.14 -9.22 -8.94
N PHE A 48 1.45 -10.26 -8.47
CA PHE A 48 1.81 -11.66 -8.72
C PHE A 48 0.90 -12.25 -9.81
N ASP A 49 1.44 -12.56 -11.00
CA ASP A 49 0.77 -13.37 -12.03
C ASP A 49 1.04 -14.85 -11.72
N VAL A 50 0.01 -15.56 -11.27
CA VAL A 50 0.07 -16.96 -10.88
C VAL A 50 -0.71 -17.79 -11.90
N ARG A 51 0.00 -18.65 -12.63
CA ARG A 51 -0.58 -19.60 -13.58
C ARG A 51 -0.44 -21.01 -13.05
N ALA A 52 -1.53 -21.56 -12.53
CA ALA A 52 -1.60 -22.94 -12.10
C ALA A 52 -2.39 -23.79 -13.11
N GLY A 53 -1.89 -24.98 -13.42
CA GLY A 53 -2.54 -25.93 -14.32
C GLY A 53 -2.05 -27.35 -14.09
N LYS A 54 -2.66 -28.31 -14.76
CA LYS A 54 -2.19 -29.70 -14.78
C LYS A 54 -1.60 -30.02 -16.14
N HIS A 55 -0.43 -30.63 -16.17
CA HIS A 55 0.17 -31.06 -17.41
C HIS A 55 -0.68 -32.20 -18.02
N PRO A 56 -1.20 -32.06 -19.26
CA PRO A 56 -2.22 -32.97 -19.80
C PRO A 56 -1.81 -34.44 -19.85
N ARG A 57 -0.51 -34.72 -20.00
CA ARG A 57 0.02 -36.09 -20.13
C ARG A 57 0.57 -36.71 -18.84
N SER A 58 1.02 -35.90 -17.89
CA SER A 58 1.69 -36.41 -16.68
C SER A 58 0.90 -36.22 -15.40
N GLY A 59 -0.24 -35.49 -15.45
CA GLY A 59 -1.06 -35.21 -14.27
C GLY A 59 -0.40 -34.27 -13.25
N ILE A 60 0.86 -33.89 -13.47
CA ILE A 60 1.65 -33.04 -12.59
C ILE A 60 1.06 -31.63 -12.58
N VAL A 61 0.78 -31.11 -11.38
CA VAL A 61 0.34 -29.73 -11.17
C VAL A 61 1.55 -28.81 -11.36
N PHE A 62 1.51 -27.96 -12.37
CA PHE A 62 2.49 -26.88 -12.53
C PHE A 62 1.90 -25.59 -11.97
N ASN A 63 2.77 -24.82 -11.31
CA ASN A 63 2.47 -23.46 -10.89
C ASN A 63 3.64 -22.59 -11.33
N ASN A 64 3.33 -21.60 -12.16
CA ASN A 64 4.26 -20.60 -12.64
C ASN A 64 3.87 -19.25 -12.06
N THR A 65 4.74 -18.68 -11.23
CA THR A 65 4.53 -17.38 -10.63
C THR A 65 5.51 -16.37 -11.20
N LYS A 66 5.00 -15.21 -11.61
CA LYS A 66 5.79 -14.03 -11.95
C LYS A 66 5.40 -12.92 -10.99
N ALA A 67 6.36 -12.12 -10.54
CA ALA A 67 6.06 -10.89 -9.82
C ALA A 67 6.57 -9.69 -10.58
N GLU A 68 5.82 -8.60 -10.51
CA GLU A 68 6.15 -7.34 -11.14
C GLU A 68 5.85 -6.20 -10.17
N LEU A 69 6.84 -5.32 -9.99
CA LEU A 69 6.73 -4.13 -9.16
C LEU A 69 6.35 -2.95 -10.06
N PHE A 70 5.34 -2.19 -9.66
CA PHE A 70 4.91 -1.00 -10.34
C PHE A 70 5.04 0.23 -9.45
N ASP A 71 5.52 1.33 -10.05
CA ASP A 71 5.31 2.67 -9.52
C ASP A 71 3.88 3.10 -9.91
N VAL A 72 3.06 3.37 -8.90
CA VAL A 72 1.64 3.73 -9.10
C VAL A 72 1.51 5.11 -9.75
N LYS A 73 2.38 6.06 -9.40
CA LYS A 73 2.36 7.42 -9.93
C LYS A 73 2.79 7.45 -11.38
N ALA A 74 3.84 6.69 -11.73
CA ALA A 74 4.34 6.62 -13.11
C ALA A 74 3.53 5.65 -13.98
N GLY A 75 2.78 4.72 -13.38
CA GLY A 75 2.07 3.64 -14.08
C GLY A 75 3.01 2.67 -14.80
N LYS A 76 4.27 2.60 -14.38
CA LYS A 76 5.34 1.84 -15.06
C LYS A 76 5.86 0.72 -14.17
N SER A 77 6.25 -0.36 -14.83
CA SER A 77 6.99 -1.46 -14.19
C SER A 77 8.41 -1.02 -13.87
N LEU A 78 8.80 -1.19 -12.62
CA LEU A 78 10.14 -0.88 -12.12
C LEU A 78 11.04 -2.11 -12.12
N ALA A 79 10.48 -3.27 -11.78
CA ALA A 79 11.22 -4.50 -11.68
C ALA A 79 10.33 -5.70 -11.97
N LYS A 80 10.92 -6.73 -12.58
CA LYS A 80 10.28 -8.02 -12.84
C LYS A 80 11.11 -9.12 -12.18
N ALA A 81 10.47 -9.90 -11.32
CA ALA A 81 11.09 -11.10 -10.77
C ALA A 81 11.21 -12.18 -11.86
N ARG A 82 12.21 -13.05 -11.72
CA ARG A 82 12.33 -14.25 -12.56
C ARG A 82 11.11 -15.14 -12.32
N GLU A 83 10.58 -15.72 -13.41
CA GLU A 83 9.50 -16.70 -13.33
C GLU A 83 9.91 -17.90 -12.47
N LEU A 84 9.15 -18.17 -11.42
CA LEU A 84 9.34 -19.33 -10.55
C LEU A 84 8.40 -20.45 -10.99
N ARG A 85 8.98 -21.61 -11.29
CA ARG A 85 8.23 -22.83 -11.61
C ARG A 85 8.29 -23.79 -10.42
N ASN A 86 7.14 -24.22 -9.94
CA ASN A 86 7.05 -25.11 -8.77
C ASN A 86 7.87 -26.41 -8.94
N MET A 87 7.93 -26.96 -10.17
CA MET A 87 8.73 -28.15 -10.47
C MET A 87 10.25 -27.95 -10.28
N GLU A 88 10.76 -26.75 -10.53
CA GLU A 88 12.17 -26.43 -10.31
C GLU A 88 12.47 -26.33 -8.80
N VAL A 89 11.55 -25.75 -8.03
CA VAL A 89 11.64 -25.63 -6.57
C VAL A 89 11.55 -27.01 -5.90
N GLU A 90 10.59 -27.85 -6.34
CA GLU A 90 10.38 -29.18 -5.77
C GLU A 90 11.54 -30.15 -6.05
N ASN A 91 12.09 -30.12 -7.27
CA ASN A 91 13.28 -30.93 -7.59
C ASN A 91 14.51 -30.49 -6.80
N ARG A 92 14.73 -29.19 -6.60
CA ARG A 92 15.89 -28.69 -5.83
C ARG A 92 15.80 -29.07 -4.35
N ARG A 93 14.61 -28.97 -3.75
CA ARG A 93 14.34 -29.46 -2.39
C ARG A 93 14.61 -30.95 -2.22
N LYS A 94 14.20 -31.78 -3.19
CA LYS A 94 14.48 -33.24 -3.18
C LYS A 94 15.97 -33.55 -3.27
N THR A 95 16.77 -32.71 -3.93
CA THR A 95 18.23 -32.89 -4.08
C THR A 95 19.08 -32.34 -2.93
N LYS A 96 18.50 -31.82 -1.84
CA LYS A 96 19.21 -31.13 -0.73
C LYS A 96 20.17 -30.01 -1.15
N LYS A 97 20.06 -29.50 -2.38
CA LYS A 97 20.76 -28.30 -2.83
C LYS A 97 19.92 -27.09 -2.45
N ASP A 98 20.31 -26.47 -1.35
CA ASP A 98 20.03 -25.10 -0.91
C ASP A 98 18.57 -24.60 -1.08
N ASP A 99 17.87 -24.44 0.03
CA ASP A 99 16.43 -24.07 0.10
C ASP A 99 16.15 -22.60 -0.29
N ASN A 100 17.19 -21.81 -0.58
CA ASN A 100 17.12 -20.37 -0.88
C ASN A 100 16.69 -20.04 -2.33
N THR A 101 16.08 -20.97 -3.06
CA THR A 101 15.70 -20.76 -4.48
C THR A 101 14.71 -19.60 -4.65
N ILE A 102 13.79 -19.43 -3.70
CA ILE A 102 12.82 -18.32 -3.68
C ILE A 102 13.55 -17.01 -3.37
N GLU A 103 14.39 -17.02 -2.34
CA GLU A 103 15.14 -15.84 -1.91
C GLU A 103 16.04 -15.33 -3.04
N ILE A 104 16.80 -16.21 -3.72
CA ILE A 104 17.64 -15.85 -4.87
C ILE A 104 16.81 -15.27 -6.03
N ALA A 105 15.63 -15.84 -6.32
CA ALA A 105 14.78 -15.38 -7.41
C ALA A 105 14.20 -13.98 -7.17
N TYR A 106 13.97 -13.62 -5.92
CA TYR A 106 13.44 -12.33 -5.50
C TYR A 106 14.50 -11.37 -4.96
N LYS A 107 15.73 -11.82 -4.70
CA LYS A 107 16.80 -10.99 -4.14
C LYS A 107 17.06 -9.77 -5.00
N ARG A 108 17.25 -9.97 -6.30
CA ARG A 108 17.45 -8.86 -7.25
C ARG A 108 16.24 -7.94 -7.37
N PHE A 109 15.04 -8.49 -7.19
CA PHE A 109 13.79 -7.72 -7.21
C PHE A 109 13.73 -6.76 -6.01
N PHE A 110 14.07 -7.23 -4.82
CA PHE A 110 14.14 -6.39 -3.61
C PHE A 110 15.35 -5.44 -3.63
N GLU A 111 16.55 -5.91 -4.03
CA GLU A 111 17.74 -5.06 -4.17
C GLU A 111 17.50 -3.88 -5.13
N THR A 112 16.80 -4.11 -6.24
CA THR A 112 16.44 -3.03 -7.19
C THR A 112 15.44 -2.04 -6.58
N THR A 113 14.54 -2.53 -5.74
CA THR A 113 13.55 -1.70 -5.04
C THR A 113 14.23 -0.82 -3.99
N ASP A 114 15.14 -1.39 -3.20
CA ASP A 114 15.91 -0.67 -2.18
C ASP A 114 16.86 0.37 -2.78
N LEU A 115 17.40 0.09 -3.97
CA LEU A 115 18.22 1.07 -4.71
C LEU A 115 17.39 2.22 -5.28
N ALA A 116 16.17 1.95 -5.73
CA ALA A 116 15.27 2.94 -6.33
C ALA A 116 14.53 3.79 -5.28
N TYR A 117 14.20 3.21 -4.13
CA TYR A 117 13.49 3.86 -3.04
C TYR A 117 14.34 3.86 -1.79
N LYS A 118 15.10 4.93 -1.60
CA LYS A 118 15.77 5.20 -0.34
C LYS A 118 14.79 5.94 0.57
N VAL A 119 14.77 5.54 1.84
CA VAL A 119 14.19 6.37 2.89
C VAL A 119 15.04 7.64 2.92
N SER A 120 14.50 8.71 2.35
CA SER A 120 15.08 10.03 2.45
C SER A 120 14.26 10.86 3.42
N GLU A 121 14.86 11.92 3.93
CA GLU A 121 14.07 12.95 4.59
C GLU A 121 13.04 13.49 3.59
N LEU A 122 11.85 13.82 4.10
CA LEU A 122 10.80 14.44 3.31
C LEU A 122 11.34 15.79 2.78
N PRO A 123 11.38 16.03 1.47
CA PRO A 123 12.04 17.21 0.91
C PRO A 123 11.40 18.52 1.40
N GLU A 124 12.22 19.46 1.88
CA GLU A 124 11.76 20.77 2.39
C GLU A 124 11.02 21.60 1.33
N ALA A 125 11.34 21.38 0.04
CA ALA A 125 10.63 22.00 -1.08
C ALA A 125 9.13 21.66 -1.11
N LEU A 126 8.67 20.63 -0.38
CA LEU A 126 7.25 20.29 -0.27
C LEU A 126 6.49 21.19 0.72
N SER A 127 7.18 21.94 1.58
CA SER A 127 6.56 22.88 2.54
C SER A 127 5.58 23.85 1.86
N GLN A 128 5.91 24.34 0.66
CA GLN A 128 5.05 25.24 -0.13
C GLN A 128 3.67 24.65 -0.47
N PHE A 129 3.55 23.32 -0.49
CA PHE A 129 2.29 22.62 -0.79
C PHE A 129 1.55 22.16 0.47
N ALA A 130 2.16 22.28 1.66
CA ALA A 130 1.64 21.73 2.90
C ALA A 130 0.26 22.31 3.26
N SER A 131 0.09 23.63 3.21
CA SER A 131 -1.21 24.26 3.52
C SER A 131 -2.32 23.79 2.58
N GLY A 132 -2.04 23.69 1.27
CA GLY A 132 -3.02 23.19 0.30
C GLY A 132 -3.39 21.74 0.52
N ARG A 133 -2.40 20.88 0.84
CA ARG A 133 -2.62 19.49 1.21
C ARG A 133 -3.47 19.37 2.48
N VAL A 134 -3.20 20.19 3.50
CA VAL A 134 -3.97 20.21 4.75
C VAL A 134 -5.42 20.62 4.50
N SER A 135 -5.67 21.65 3.69
CA SER A 135 -7.03 22.04 3.31
C SER A 135 -7.77 20.92 2.57
N GLN A 136 -7.10 20.21 1.66
CA GLN A 136 -7.68 19.07 0.95
C GLN A 136 -8.00 17.91 1.90
N LEU A 137 -7.10 17.61 2.83
CA LEU A 137 -7.30 16.56 3.83
C LEU A 137 -8.45 16.90 4.78
N ALA A 138 -8.50 18.15 5.27
CA ALA A 138 -9.52 18.61 6.21
C ALA A 138 -10.94 18.64 5.61
N SER A 139 -11.05 18.84 4.30
CA SER A 139 -12.35 18.85 3.58
C SER A 139 -12.75 17.49 3.00
N GLY A 140 -11.83 16.53 2.97
CA GLY A 140 -12.07 15.18 2.44
C GLY A 140 -12.91 14.32 3.38
N GLN A 141 -13.62 13.35 2.80
CA GLN A 141 -14.30 12.30 3.55
C GLN A 141 -13.39 11.08 3.68
N HIS A 142 -13.15 10.63 4.91
CA HIS A 142 -12.20 9.55 5.21
C HIS A 142 -12.89 8.44 5.99
N SER A 143 -12.66 7.19 5.58
CA SER A 143 -13.14 6.01 6.31
C SER A 143 -12.41 5.82 7.64
N ASN A 144 -11.14 6.23 7.71
CA ASN A 144 -10.34 6.29 8.93
C ASN A 144 -9.63 7.64 9.03
N VAL A 145 -9.94 8.40 10.07
CA VAL A 145 -9.41 9.75 10.29
C VAL A 145 -8.03 9.76 10.95
N LEU A 146 -7.62 8.69 11.63
CA LEU A 146 -6.35 8.65 12.38
C LEU A 146 -5.11 8.87 11.50
N PRO A 147 -4.96 8.22 10.33
CA PRO A 147 -3.82 8.48 9.43
C PRO A 147 -3.79 9.93 8.95
N VAL A 148 -4.96 10.53 8.72
CA VAL A 148 -5.07 11.92 8.25
C VAL A 148 -4.62 12.90 9.33
N LEU A 149 -5.05 12.68 10.57
CA LEU A 149 -4.62 13.48 11.72
C LEU A 149 -3.09 13.37 11.94
N ALA A 150 -2.53 12.17 11.76
CA ALA A 150 -1.08 11.96 11.86
C ALA A 150 -0.30 12.69 10.75
N GLU A 151 -0.78 12.66 9.50
CA GLU A 151 -0.17 13.40 8.38
C GLU A 151 -0.17 14.91 8.66
N ILE A 152 -1.29 15.47 9.10
CA ILE A 152 -1.39 16.89 9.44
C ILE A 152 -0.48 17.25 10.62
N LYS A 153 -0.41 16.38 11.66
CA LYS A 153 0.47 16.61 12.81
C LYS A 153 1.95 16.59 12.42
N MET A 154 2.32 15.76 11.45
CA MET A 154 3.67 15.74 10.89
C MET A 154 4.02 17.07 10.21
N TYR A 155 3.12 17.65 9.41
CA TYR A 155 3.35 18.97 8.80
C TYR A 155 3.55 20.06 9.86
N HIS A 156 2.78 20.02 10.95
CA HIS A 156 2.94 20.96 12.07
C HIS A 156 4.27 20.76 12.81
N ALA A 157 4.66 19.51 13.09
CA ALA A 157 5.93 19.19 13.75
C ALA A 157 7.15 19.64 12.92
N ARG A 158 7.01 19.72 11.59
CA ARG A 158 8.00 20.27 10.66
C ARG A 158 7.91 21.78 10.48
N GLN A 159 7.01 22.46 11.17
CA GLN A 159 6.74 23.90 11.05
C GLN A 159 6.32 24.34 9.64
N TRP A 160 5.75 23.42 8.84
CA TRP A 160 5.23 23.73 7.50
C TRP A 160 3.80 24.29 7.54
N ILE A 161 3.14 24.15 8.69
CA ILE A 161 1.85 24.79 9.01
C ILE A 161 1.90 25.34 10.43
N ASP A 162 1.10 26.37 10.71
CA ASP A 162 1.02 26.99 12.03
C ASP A 162 -0.01 26.30 12.96
N ASP A 163 -0.05 26.76 14.22
CA ASP A 163 -0.98 26.24 15.24
C ASP A 163 -2.45 26.47 14.86
N ALA A 164 -2.75 27.57 14.15
CA ALA A 164 -4.10 27.91 13.74
C ALA A 164 -4.59 26.95 12.65
N GLN A 165 -3.76 26.68 11.64
CA GLN A 165 -4.01 25.70 10.58
C GLN A 165 -4.17 24.29 11.15
N LEU A 166 -3.34 23.89 12.12
CA LEU A 166 -3.48 22.61 12.82
C LEU A 166 -4.84 22.51 13.52
N ALA A 167 -5.19 23.50 14.33
CA ALA A 167 -6.43 23.52 15.08
C ALA A 167 -7.65 23.48 14.15
N THR A 168 -7.67 24.32 13.12
CA THR A 168 -8.73 24.32 12.11
C THR A 168 -8.89 22.96 11.47
N ALA A 169 -7.80 22.36 10.96
CA ALA A 169 -7.86 21.07 10.28
C ALA A 169 -8.37 19.94 11.20
N PHE A 170 -7.92 19.90 12.45
CA PHE A 170 -8.40 18.92 13.42
C PHE A 170 -9.89 19.11 13.74
N THR A 171 -10.33 20.36 13.93
CA THR A 171 -11.75 20.64 14.20
C THR A 171 -12.66 20.27 13.03
N SER A 172 -12.18 20.40 11.78
CA SER A 172 -12.92 19.98 10.59
C SER A 172 -13.07 18.46 10.50
N LEU A 173 -12.06 17.69 10.95
CA LEU A 173 -12.03 16.24 10.83
C LEU A 173 -12.79 15.50 11.93
N ILE A 174 -12.68 15.96 13.18
CA ILE A 174 -13.22 15.24 14.35
C ILE A 174 -14.16 16.10 15.21
N GLY A 175 -14.54 17.28 14.71
CA GLY A 175 -15.42 18.21 15.39
C GLY A 175 -14.68 19.17 16.34
N VAL A 176 -15.35 20.27 16.69
CA VAL A 176 -14.73 21.41 17.41
C VAL A 176 -14.14 20.98 18.76
N ALA A 177 -14.90 20.23 19.57
CA ALA A 177 -14.50 19.86 20.92
C ALA A 177 -13.28 18.92 20.95
N ASP A 178 -13.32 17.83 20.19
CA ASP A 178 -12.24 16.84 20.15
C ASP A 178 -11.04 17.39 19.35
N GLY A 179 -11.28 18.17 18.31
CA GLY A 179 -10.23 18.80 17.49
C GLY A 179 -9.39 19.82 18.26
N GLN A 180 -10.04 20.71 19.03
CA GLN A 180 -9.32 21.65 19.89
C GLN A 180 -8.52 20.93 20.99
N LYS A 181 -9.14 19.95 21.67
CA LYS A 181 -8.46 19.13 22.68
C LYS A 181 -7.22 18.44 22.10
N LEU A 182 -7.31 17.90 20.89
CA LEU A 182 -6.19 17.19 20.26
C LEU A 182 -5.09 18.15 19.78
N ALA A 183 -5.43 19.37 19.36
CA ALA A 183 -4.47 20.37 18.92
C ALA A 183 -3.70 20.98 20.10
N THR A 184 -4.40 21.48 21.12
CA THR A 184 -3.82 22.34 22.17
C THR A 184 -3.84 21.72 23.57
N GLY A 185 -4.57 20.62 23.77
CA GLY A 185 -4.70 19.98 25.08
C GLY A 185 -3.39 19.38 25.62
N ASP A 186 -3.40 19.08 26.91
CA ASP A 186 -2.34 18.33 27.57
C ASP A 186 -2.31 16.85 27.13
N ALA A 187 -1.30 16.10 27.55
CA ALA A 187 -1.14 14.70 27.16
C ALA A 187 -2.36 13.84 27.57
N LYS A 188 -3.02 14.18 28.67
CA LYS A 188 -4.18 13.46 29.18
C LYS A 188 -5.41 13.68 28.28
N ALA A 189 -5.71 14.94 27.93
CA ALA A 189 -6.81 15.29 27.04
C ALA A 189 -6.59 14.72 25.63
N LYS A 190 -5.35 14.74 25.14
CA LYS A 190 -4.99 14.13 23.84
C LYS A 190 -5.23 12.62 23.84
N ASN A 191 -4.79 11.92 24.89
CA ASN A 191 -4.98 10.48 25.01
C ASN A 191 -6.46 10.07 25.13
N GLU A 192 -7.28 10.90 25.78
CA GLU A 192 -8.74 10.68 25.84
C GLU A 192 -9.36 10.68 24.44
N VAL A 193 -9.05 11.70 23.63
CA VAL A 193 -9.53 11.81 22.24
C VAL A 193 -9.02 10.65 21.39
N LEU A 194 -7.72 10.33 21.45
CA LEU A 194 -7.14 9.22 20.69
C LEU A 194 -7.76 7.87 21.08
N SER A 195 -7.99 7.63 22.38
CA SER A 195 -8.60 6.38 22.85
C SER A 195 -10.02 6.20 22.34
N LYS A 196 -10.78 7.30 22.21
CA LYS A 196 -12.12 7.30 21.62
C LYS A 196 -12.07 6.95 20.13
N LEU A 197 -11.12 7.54 19.38
CA LEU A 197 -10.96 7.32 17.95
C LEU A 197 -10.43 5.93 17.57
N ILE A 198 -9.67 5.27 18.46
CA ILE A 198 -9.16 3.91 18.23
C ILE A 198 -10.21 2.83 18.50
N LYS A 199 -11.17 3.13 19.39
CA LYS A 199 -12.22 2.17 19.81
C LYS A 199 -13.50 2.25 18.99
N GLY A 200 -13.73 3.36 18.29
CA GLY A 200 -14.86 3.56 17.38
C GLY A 200 -14.55 3.02 15.99
#